data_AF-A0A511KJA8-F1
#
_entry.id   AF-A0A511KJA8-F1
#
_cell.length_a   1.000
_cell.length_b   1.000
_cell.length_c   1.000
_cell.angle_alpha   90.00
_cell.angle_beta   90.00
_cell.angle_gamma   90.00
#
_symmetry.space_group_name_H-M   'P 1'
#
loop_
_entity.id
_entity.type
_entity.pdbx_description
1 polymer ?
#
loop_
_entity_poly.entity_id
_entity_poly.type
_entity_poly.pdbx_seq_one_letter_code
_entity_poly.pdbx_strand_id
1 'polypeptide(L)'
;MTSNATLSFGSYDWICSRAALIVCPLLGQTNYGIEPVCYSRNVEFGRTLVFQPATSFMHICALAMVVIMILHVRSKYTAVGRKEILIFFYIYFLEELLAIFLDSGIIPPSSNVYAWFAAVHTGLTAAIYWCLLVNGFVGFQMVEDGTPLSLWTLQGTSAVVGLIVGLVAIGTFKNSAGLSSAKPTGLWILQFIFPLACVVVYIVAQFFLVLRTLDDRWPIGDILFGTAFWVIAQVLLFAFSNTICDAVSHYLDGTFFHALCNLFAVMMTYKYWDSLTKEDLEFSVSSKEKAWEVKETLLREDDDDSPSGSGYGGGAGYGQGAYPPQKGGYGQYGY
;
A
#
# COMPACT_ATOMS: atom_id res chain seq x y z
N MET A 1 -14.18 -29.77 17.99
CA MET A 1 -13.11 -30.61 18.57
C MET A 1 -11.89 -29.73 18.73
N THR A 2 -11.47 -29.42 19.96
CA THR A 2 -10.30 -28.58 20.21
C THR A 2 -9.03 -29.29 19.71
N SER A 3 -8.34 -28.69 18.74
CA SER A 3 -6.99 -29.12 18.35
C SER A 3 -6.09 -29.06 19.59
N ASN A 4 -5.62 -30.22 20.05
CA ASN A 4 -4.63 -30.37 21.13
C ASN A 4 -3.21 -29.91 20.69
N ALA A 5 -3.08 -29.28 19.52
CA ALA A 5 -1.80 -28.74 19.09
C ALA A 5 -1.36 -27.62 20.06
N THR A 6 -0.13 -27.71 20.52
CA THR A 6 0.58 -26.69 21.32
C THR A 6 1.47 -25.87 20.39
N LEU A 7 1.63 -24.57 20.67
CA LEU A 7 2.52 -23.72 19.90
C LEU A 7 3.95 -24.25 20.00
N SER A 8 4.56 -24.59 18.86
CA SER A 8 5.92 -25.09 18.79
C SER A 8 6.68 -24.39 17.66
N PHE A 9 7.91 -23.97 17.98
CA PHE A 9 8.78 -23.25 17.06
C PHE A 9 9.09 -24.10 15.82
N GLY A 10 8.92 -23.52 14.63
CA GLY A 10 9.17 -24.20 13.36
C GLY A 10 8.08 -25.20 12.93
N SER A 11 6.98 -25.31 13.68
CA SER A 11 5.82 -26.13 13.31
C SER A 11 4.64 -25.27 12.88
N TYR A 12 3.86 -25.78 11.92
CA TYR A 12 2.63 -25.12 11.46
C TYR A 12 1.37 -25.73 12.07
N ASP A 13 1.44 -26.86 12.78
CA ASP A 13 0.27 -27.58 13.30
C ASP A 13 -0.64 -26.70 14.17
N TRP A 14 -0.05 -25.92 15.08
CA TRP A 14 -0.81 -25.00 15.94
C TRP A 14 -1.44 -23.84 15.16
N ILE A 15 -0.73 -23.32 14.16
CA ILE A 15 -1.11 -22.16 13.37
C ILE A 15 -2.20 -22.56 12.38
N CYS A 16 -1.95 -23.57 11.56
CA CYS A 16 -2.84 -24.06 10.53
C CYS A 16 -4.12 -24.71 11.08
N SER A 17 -4.09 -25.23 12.31
CA SER A 17 -5.34 -25.70 12.96
C SER A 17 -6.27 -24.57 13.41
N ARG A 18 -5.81 -23.31 13.40
CA ARG A 18 -6.59 -22.12 13.79
C ARG A 18 -6.85 -21.17 12.64
N ALA A 19 -5.88 -21.00 11.75
CA ALA A 19 -5.92 -20.07 10.64
C ALA A 19 -5.81 -20.82 9.33
N ALA A 20 -6.76 -20.58 8.43
CA ALA A 20 -6.75 -21.08 7.07
C ALA A 20 -5.76 -20.28 6.21
N LEU A 21 -4.45 -20.48 6.41
CA LEU A 21 -3.43 -19.84 5.58
C LEU A 21 -3.26 -20.59 4.25
N ILE A 22 -2.95 -19.85 3.19
CA ILE A 22 -2.63 -20.37 1.84
C ILE A 22 -1.55 -21.48 1.86
N VAL A 23 -0.61 -21.43 2.80
CA VAL A 23 0.46 -22.42 2.89
C VAL A 23 0.03 -23.73 3.58
N CYS A 24 -1.05 -23.72 4.37
CA CYS A 24 -1.46 -24.85 5.21
C CYS A 24 -1.80 -26.15 4.45
N PRO A 25 -2.47 -26.10 3.28
CA PRO A 25 -2.74 -27.32 2.49
C PRO A 25 -1.48 -28.00 1.94
N LEU A 26 -0.34 -27.31 1.95
CA LEU A 26 0.94 -27.80 1.40
C LEU A 26 1.93 -28.26 2.48
N LEU A 27 1.56 -28.09 3.75
CA LEU A 27 2.41 -28.33 4.92
C LEU A 27 1.87 -29.48 5.76
N GLY A 28 2.78 -30.25 6.38
CA GLY A 28 2.42 -31.33 7.29
C GLY A 28 3.11 -32.66 6.95
N GLN A 29 2.89 -33.66 7.81
CA GLN A 29 3.40 -35.02 7.59
C GLN A 29 2.56 -35.81 6.58
N THR A 30 1.31 -35.40 6.38
CA THR A 30 0.33 -36.03 5.49
C THR A 30 0.33 -35.39 4.11
N ASN A 31 0.10 -36.19 3.08
CA ASN A 31 0.03 -35.72 1.68
C ASN A 31 -1.15 -34.77 1.38
N TYR A 32 -2.07 -34.60 2.33
CA TYR A 32 -3.28 -33.78 2.19
C TYR A 32 -3.20 -32.43 2.92
N GLY A 33 -2.06 -32.10 3.53
CA GLY A 33 -1.87 -30.84 4.26
C GLY A 33 -2.50 -30.82 5.67
N ILE A 34 -2.46 -29.65 6.31
CA ILE A 34 -3.10 -29.38 7.61
C ILE A 34 -4.37 -28.55 7.38
N GLU A 35 -5.51 -29.04 7.85
CA GLU A 35 -6.80 -28.36 7.78
C GLU A 35 -7.11 -27.58 9.08
N PRO A 36 -7.71 -26.38 9.00
CA PRO A 36 -8.20 -25.65 10.16
C PRO A 36 -9.38 -26.37 10.82
N VAL A 37 -9.49 -26.26 12.15
CA VAL A 37 -10.61 -26.83 12.91
C VAL A 37 -11.94 -26.15 12.57
N CYS A 38 -11.89 -24.85 12.28
CA CYS A 38 -13.03 -24.03 11.93
C CYS A 38 -12.65 -23.09 10.79
N TYR A 39 -13.46 -23.05 9.74
CA TYR A 39 -13.30 -22.14 8.61
C TYR A 39 -14.67 -21.63 8.14
N SER A 40 -14.69 -20.52 7.42
CA SER A 40 -15.91 -19.93 6.86
C SER A 40 -16.56 -20.87 5.84
N ARG A 41 -17.89 -20.95 5.87
CA ARG A 41 -18.67 -21.85 5.00
C ARG A 41 -18.45 -21.52 3.52
N ASN A 42 -18.19 -22.55 2.73
CA ASN A 42 -18.07 -22.42 1.29
C ASN A 42 -19.45 -22.16 0.65
N VAL A 43 -19.47 -21.36 -0.41
CA VAL A 43 -20.70 -21.05 -1.15
C VAL A 43 -20.58 -21.61 -2.55
N GLU A 44 -21.60 -22.35 -2.98
CA GLU A 44 -21.69 -22.86 -4.34
C GLU A 44 -22.38 -21.83 -5.23
N PHE A 45 -21.64 -21.28 -6.20
CA PHE A 45 -22.19 -20.42 -7.24
C PHE A 45 -22.29 -21.22 -8.54
N GLY A 46 -23.48 -21.75 -8.82
CA GLY A 46 -23.75 -22.51 -10.04
C GLY A 46 -23.01 -23.85 -10.09
N ARG A 47 -21.83 -23.88 -10.73
CA ARG A 47 -20.95 -25.07 -10.84
C ARG A 47 -19.59 -24.88 -10.16
N THR A 48 -19.33 -23.72 -9.55
CA THR A 48 -18.06 -23.40 -8.90
C THR A 48 -18.26 -23.25 -7.41
N LEU A 49 -17.48 -24.00 -6.62
CA LEU A 49 -17.41 -23.85 -5.18
C LEU A 49 -16.40 -22.74 -4.86
N VAL A 50 -16.88 -21.68 -4.22
CA VAL A 50 -16.04 -20.57 -3.75
C VAL A 50 -15.77 -20.77 -2.27
N PHE A 51 -14.49 -20.84 -1.94
CA PHE A 51 -14.02 -20.93 -0.57
C PHE A 51 -13.96 -19.54 0.05
N GLN A 52 -14.31 -19.44 1.35
CA GLN A 52 -14.19 -18.22 2.16
C GLN A 52 -14.62 -16.93 1.42
N PRO A 53 -15.88 -16.83 0.95
CA PRO A 53 -16.34 -15.71 0.12
C PRO A 53 -16.25 -14.36 0.84
N ALA A 54 -16.38 -14.33 2.17
CA ALA A 54 -16.24 -13.11 2.97
C ALA A 54 -14.82 -12.53 2.88
N THR A 55 -13.79 -13.38 3.00
CA THR A 55 -12.39 -12.97 2.90
C THR A 55 -12.06 -12.53 1.46
N SER A 56 -12.56 -13.26 0.47
CA SER A 56 -12.47 -12.87 -0.95
C SER A 56 -13.05 -11.48 -1.24
N PHE A 57 -14.19 -11.14 -0.61
CA PHE A 57 -14.79 -9.81 -0.72
C PHE A 57 -13.88 -8.73 -0.12
N MET A 58 -13.23 -9.00 1.02
CA MET A 58 -12.29 -8.05 1.62
C MET A 58 -11.06 -7.80 0.74
N HIS A 59 -10.53 -8.82 0.07
CA HIS A 59 -9.45 -8.63 -0.90
C HIS A 59 -9.88 -7.76 -2.09
N ILE A 60 -11.12 -7.87 -2.57
CA ILE A 60 -11.66 -6.98 -3.62
C ILE A 60 -11.72 -5.53 -3.10
N CYS A 61 -12.20 -5.32 -1.86
CA CYS A 61 -12.17 -4.01 -1.23
C CYS A 61 -10.74 -3.47 -1.10
N ALA A 62 -9.78 -4.32 -0.71
CA ALA A 62 -8.38 -3.96 -0.61
C ALA A 62 -7.81 -3.53 -1.96
N LEU A 63 -8.04 -4.31 -3.02
CA LEU A 63 -7.63 -3.95 -4.39
C LEU A 63 -8.21 -2.60 -4.83
N ALA A 64 -9.50 -2.36 -4.61
CA ALA A 64 -10.13 -1.09 -4.95
C ALA A 64 -9.49 0.08 -4.19
N MET A 65 -9.25 -0.09 -2.90
CA MET A 65 -8.60 0.93 -2.06
C MET A 65 -7.15 1.18 -2.48
N VAL A 66 -6.39 0.14 -2.84
CA VAL A 66 -5.01 0.28 -3.33
C VAL A 66 -4.96 1.06 -4.63
N VAL A 67 -5.89 0.80 -5.56
CA VAL A 67 -6.00 1.58 -6.79
C VAL A 67 -6.26 3.06 -6.48
N ILE A 68 -7.19 3.37 -5.58
CA ILE A 68 -7.48 4.76 -5.17
C ILE A 68 -6.23 5.42 -4.56
N MET A 69 -5.53 4.73 -3.65
CA MET A 69 -4.29 5.23 -3.04
C MET A 69 -3.21 5.50 -4.09
N ILE A 70 -2.99 4.57 -5.04
CA ILE A 70 -2.04 4.76 -6.14
C ILE A 70 -2.39 6.01 -6.96
N LEU A 71 -3.67 6.23 -7.27
CA LEU A 71 -4.11 7.41 -8.01
C LEU A 71 -3.83 8.72 -7.24
N HIS A 72 -4.09 8.74 -5.93
CA HIS A 72 -3.78 9.89 -5.07
C HIS A 72 -2.28 10.15 -4.93
N VAL A 73 -1.45 9.12 -4.76
CA VAL A 73 0.01 9.28 -4.71
C VAL A 73 0.52 9.87 -6.03
N ARG A 74 -0.05 9.44 -7.17
CA ARG A 74 0.34 9.93 -8.51
C ARG A 74 -0.13 11.33 -8.81
N SER A 75 -1.18 11.84 -8.16
CA SER A 75 -1.64 13.22 -8.36
C SER A 75 -0.76 14.26 -7.66
N LYS A 76 0.08 13.85 -6.70
CA LYS A 76 1.07 14.73 -6.06
C LYS A 76 2.34 14.86 -6.91
N TYR A 77 2.81 16.08 -7.13
CA TYR A 77 3.95 16.36 -8.02
C TYR A 77 5.31 16.46 -7.32
N THR A 78 5.34 16.95 -6.08
CA THR A 78 6.57 17.30 -5.34
C THR A 78 6.78 16.51 -4.03
N ALA A 79 5.95 15.47 -3.82
CA ALA A 79 5.98 14.66 -2.62
C ALA A 79 7.26 13.80 -2.50
N VAL A 80 7.89 13.87 -1.32
CA VAL A 80 9.10 13.11 -0.97
C VAL A 80 8.82 11.60 -1.00
N GLY A 81 9.71 10.83 -1.62
CA GLY A 81 9.61 9.36 -1.66
C GLY A 81 8.39 8.83 -2.44
N ARG A 82 7.77 9.65 -3.29
CA ARG A 82 6.56 9.29 -4.06
C ARG A 82 6.75 8.06 -4.94
N LYS A 83 7.91 7.91 -5.59
CA LYS A 83 8.14 6.78 -6.51
C LYS A 83 8.41 5.50 -5.73
N GLU A 84 9.04 5.63 -4.58
CA GLU A 84 9.40 4.56 -3.65
C GLU A 84 8.17 3.95 -3.00
N ILE A 85 7.23 4.77 -2.49
CA ILE A 85 6.00 4.26 -1.86
C ILE A 85 5.06 3.61 -2.89
N LEU A 86 5.09 4.05 -4.15
CA LEU A 86 4.33 3.41 -5.22
C LEU A 86 4.78 1.96 -5.45
N ILE A 87 6.07 1.65 -5.28
CA ILE A 87 6.57 0.28 -5.41
C ILE A 87 5.95 -0.62 -4.32
N PHE A 88 5.84 -0.13 -3.09
CA PHE A 88 5.14 -0.83 -2.02
C PHE A 88 3.67 -1.14 -2.40
N PHE A 89 2.93 -0.15 -2.90
CA PHE A 89 1.54 -0.36 -3.32
C PHE A 89 1.40 -1.27 -4.54
N TYR A 90 2.36 -1.27 -5.46
CA TYR A 90 2.34 -2.19 -6.62
C TYR A 90 2.57 -3.65 -6.20
N ILE A 91 3.50 -3.90 -5.27
CA ILE A 91 3.72 -5.26 -4.76
C ILE A 91 2.50 -5.71 -3.95
N TYR A 92 1.94 -4.82 -3.11
CA TYR A 92 0.72 -5.10 -2.35
C TYR A 92 -0.49 -5.39 -3.26
N PHE A 93 -0.67 -4.63 -4.35
CA PHE A 93 -1.70 -4.91 -5.35
C PHE A 93 -1.54 -6.31 -5.98
N LEU A 94 -0.31 -6.70 -6.33
CA LEU A 94 -0.04 -8.00 -6.92
C LEU A 94 -0.28 -9.15 -5.93
N GLU A 95 0.05 -8.94 -4.65
CA GLU A 95 -0.17 -9.91 -3.59
C GLU A 95 -1.67 -10.11 -3.31
N GLU A 96 -2.44 -9.04 -3.16
CA GLU A 96 -3.89 -9.09 -2.96
C GLU A 96 -4.61 -9.75 -4.14
N LEU A 97 -4.17 -9.46 -5.37
CA LEU A 97 -4.69 -10.12 -6.57
C LEU A 97 -4.45 -11.63 -6.54
N LEU A 98 -3.28 -12.05 -6.07
CA LEU A 98 -2.93 -13.46 -5.94
C LEU A 98 -3.67 -14.13 -4.77
N ALA A 99 -3.85 -13.42 -3.66
CA ALA A 99 -4.61 -13.90 -2.49
C ALA A 99 -6.05 -14.26 -2.90
N ILE A 100 -6.72 -13.44 -3.72
CA ILE A 100 -8.06 -13.77 -4.24
C ILE A 100 -8.07 -15.13 -4.94
N PHE A 101 -7.13 -15.42 -5.83
CA PHE A 101 -7.13 -16.69 -6.57
C PHE A 101 -6.89 -17.91 -5.68
N LEU A 102 -6.13 -17.74 -4.59
CA LEU A 102 -5.74 -18.81 -3.68
C LEU A 102 -6.79 -19.05 -2.57
N ASP A 103 -7.30 -17.99 -1.96
CA ASP A 103 -8.30 -18.09 -0.87
C ASP A 103 -9.71 -18.39 -1.38
N SER A 104 -10.09 -17.90 -2.56
CA SER A 104 -11.38 -18.25 -3.18
C SER A 104 -11.44 -19.70 -3.68
N GLY A 105 -10.29 -20.39 -3.75
CA GLY A 105 -10.14 -21.73 -4.32
C GLY A 105 -10.41 -21.81 -5.83
N ILE A 106 -10.35 -20.69 -6.56
CA ILE A 106 -10.30 -20.69 -8.04
C ILE A 106 -9.13 -21.56 -8.52
N ILE A 107 -7.98 -21.45 -7.84
CA ILE A 107 -6.89 -22.42 -7.95
C ILE A 107 -7.04 -23.40 -6.78
N PRO A 108 -7.55 -24.62 -7.02
CA PRO A 108 -7.77 -25.56 -5.94
C PRO A 108 -6.43 -26.12 -5.40
N PRO A 109 -6.31 -26.39 -4.09
CA PRO A 109 -5.11 -26.98 -3.49
C PRO A 109 -4.70 -28.33 -4.07
N SER A 110 -5.65 -29.06 -4.68
CA SER A 110 -5.39 -30.34 -5.36
C SER A 110 -4.61 -30.19 -6.67
N SER A 111 -4.53 -28.98 -7.22
CA SER A 111 -3.78 -28.71 -8.45
C SER A 111 -2.28 -28.61 -8.17
N ASN A 112 -1.47 -29.24 -9.03
CA ASN A 112 0.00 -29.08 -9.00
C ASN A 112 0.46 -27.63 -9.15
N VAL A 113 -0.39 -26.78 -9.72
CA VAL A 113 -0.12 -25.36 -9.96
C VAL A 113 -0.22 -24.55 -8.66
N TYR A 114 -1.04 -24.99 -7.69
CA TYR A 114 -1.26 -24.30 -6.42
C TYR A 114 0.04 -24.03 -5.66
N ALA A 115 0.93 -25.03 -5.57
CA ALA A 115 2.19 -24.89 -4.85
C ALA A 115 3.11 -23.78 -5.40
N TRP A 116 3.08 -23.54 -6.71
CA TRP A 116 3.86 -22.46 -7.34
C TRP A 116 3.27 -21.09 -7.02
N PHE A 117 1.95 -20.94 -7.15
CA PHE A 117 1.28 -19.68 -6.84
C PHE A 117 1.34 -19.36 -5.34
N ALA A 118 1.17 -20.35 -4.46
CA ALA A 118 1.37 -20.20 -3.02
C ALA A 118 2.82 -19.77 -2.67
N ALA A 119 3.82 -20.30 -3.39
CA ALA A 119 5.21 -19.89 -3.20
C ALA A 119 5.45 -18.44 -3.65
N VAL A 120 4.88 -18.02 -4.78
CA VAL A 120 4.93 -16.63 -5.24
C VAL A 120 4.24 -15.70 -4.25
N HIS A 121 3.05 -16.08 -3.75
CA HIS A 121 2.33 -15.32 -2.73
C HIS A 121 3.19 -15.11 -1.48
N THR A 122 3.74 -16.20 -0.94
CA THR A 122 4.63 -16.15 0.24
C THR A 122 5.85 -15.23 0.00
N GLY A 123 6.44 -15.29 -1.19
CA GLY A 123 7.53 -14.41 -1.59
C GLY A 123 7.12 -12.94 -1.68
N LEU A 124 5.95 -12.65 -2.26
CA LEU A 124 5.40 -11.29 -2.34
C LEU A 124 5.10 -10.74 -0.95
N THR A 125 4.49 -11.52 -0.05
CA THR A 125 4.25 -11.12 1.33
C THR A 125 5.55 -10.71 2.02
N ALA A 126 6.62 -11.50 1.91
CA ALA A 126 7.93 -11.14 2.48
C ALA A 126 8.55 -9.91 1.81
N ALA A 127 8.39 -9.76 0.49
CA ALA A 127 8.85 -8.60 -0.25
C ALA A 127 8.13 -7.31 0.17
N ILE A 128 6.84 -7.37 0.51
CA ILE A 128 6.07 -6.22 1.02
C ILE A 128 6.65 -5.71 2.34
N TYR A 129 6.91 -6.62 3.29
CA TYR A 129 7.48 -6.25 4.58
C TYR A 129 8.90 -5.70 4.47
N TRP A 130 9.72 -6.28 3.60
CA TRP A 130 11.05 -5.75 3.29
C TRP A 130 10.97 -4.37 2.60
N CYS A 131 10.09 -4.23 1.61
CA CYS A 131 9.86 -2.99 0.90
C CYS A 131 9.40 -1.87 1.85
N LEU A 132 8.52 -2.19 2.79
CA LEU A 132 8.08 -1.26 3.84
C LEU A 132 9.26 -0.78 4.69
N LEU A 133 10.12 -1.72 5.14
CA LEU A 133 11.30 -1.39 5.92
C LEU A 133 12.26 -0.46 5.15
N VAL A 134 12.61 -0.81 3.91
CA VAL A 134 13.51 -0.01 3.07
C VAL A 134 12.91 1.36 2.76
N ASN A 135 11.60 1.42 2.48
CA ASN A 135 10.90 2.68 2.29
C ASN A 135 10.97 3.58 3.54
N GLY A 136 10.87 2.99 4.74
CA GLY A 136 11.04 3.72 5.99
C GLY A 136 12.41 4.38 6.16
N PHE A 137 13.45 3.85 5.51
CA PHE A 137 14.79 4.46 5.52
C PHE A 137 14.94 5.64 4.55
N VAL A 138 14.06 5.77 3.55
CA VAL A 138 14.08 6.89 2.60
C VAL A 138 13.82 8.22 3.31
N GLY A 139 13.00 8.22 4.36
CA GLY A 139 12.75 9.42 5.17
C GLY A 139 13.98 9.98 5.89
N PHE A 140 15.04 9.20 6.06
CA PHE A 140 16.32 9.65 6.62
C PHE A 140 17.24 10.32 5.59
N GLN A 141 16.83 10.38 4.32
CA GLN A 141 17.61 10.98 3.23
C GLN A 141 19.04 10.40 3.09
N MET A 142 19.24 9.13 3.46
CA MET A 142 20.53 8.44 3.25
C MET A 142 20.88 8.30 1.76
N VAL A 143 19.85 8.18 0.94
CA VAL A 143 19.91 8.24 -0.53
C VAL A 143 18.88 9.27 -0.95
N GLU A 144 19.25 10.16 -1.88
CA GLU A 144 18.35 11.15 -2.46
C GLU A 144 17.12 10.43 -3.07
N ASP A 145 15.92 10.88 -2.70
CA ASP A 145 14.67 10.29 -3.15
C ASP A 145 14.42 10.57 -4.63
N GLY A 146 13.74 9.66 -5.31
CA GLY A 146 13.51 9.73 -6.76
C GLY A 146 14.74 9.47 -7.63
N THR A 147 15.93 9.30 -7.04
CA THR A 147 17.12 8.89 -7.80
C THR A 147 16.96 7.47 -8.35
N PRO A 148 17.53 7.16 -9.53
CA PRO A 148 17.52 5.79 -10.05
C PRO A 148 18.18 4.82 -9.06
N LEU A 149 19.17 5.27 -8.28
CA LEU A 149 19.81 4.46 -7.25
C LEU A 149 18.80 4.04 -6.18
N SER A 150 18.05 4.99 -5.60
CA SER A 150 17.00 4.71 -4.61
C SER A 150 16.00 3.66 -5.12
N LEU A 151 15.50 3.87 -6.34
CA LEU A 151 14.50 2.98 -6.95
C LEU A 151 15.04 1.58 -7.24
N TRP A 152 16.25 1.47 -7.80
CA TRP A 152 16.87 0.17 -8.07
C TRP A 152 17.24 -0.56 -6.79
N THR A 153 17.67 0.13 -5.74
CA THR A 153 17.93 -0.50 -4.44
C THR A 153 16.64 -1.03 -3.83
N LEU A 154 15.56 -0.24 -3.82
CA LEU A 154 14.29 -0.65 -3.25
C LEU A 154 13.66 -1.80 -4.05
N GLN A 155 13.57 -1.67 -5.37
CA GLN A 155 13.02 -2.71 -6.24
C GLN A 155 13.88 -3.97 -6.26
N GLY A 156 15.21 -3.81 -6.39
CA GLY A 156 16.16 -4.92 -6.47
C GLY A 156 16.20 -5.73 -5.18
N THR A 157 16.34 -5.09 -4.02
CA THR A 157 16.40 -5.81 -2.74
C THR A 157 15.08 -6.48 -2.40
N SER A 158 13.95 -5.82 -2.66
CA SER A 158 12.61 -6.41 -2.46
C SER A 158 12.38 -7.61 -3.38
N ALA A 159 12.78 -7.53 -4.65
CA ALA A 159 12.68 -8.64 -5.59
C ALA A 159 13.58 -9.82 -5.18
N VAL A 160 14.81 -9.56 -4.72
CA VAL A 160 15.73 -10.59 -4.23
C VAL A 160 15.16 -11.30 -3.00
N VAL A 161 14.66 -10.54 -2.01
CA VAL A 161 14.03 -11.13 -0.80
C VAL A 161 12.83 -11.98 -1.19
N GLY A 162 11.93 -11.45 -2.03
CA GLY A 162 10.75 -12.20 -2.47
C GLY A 162 11.11 -13.46 -3.25
N LEU A 163 12.13 -13.42 -4.10
CA LEU A 163 12.62 -14.57 -4.85
C LEU A 163 13.23 -15.63 -3.92
N ILE A 164 14.06 -15.23 -2.96
CA ILE A 164 14.66 -16.15 -1.98
C ILE A 164 13.57 -16.84 -1.17
N VAL A 165 12.61 -16.08 -0.63
CA VAL A 165 11.52 -16.65 0.18
C VAL A 165 10.62 -17.55 -0.68
N GLY A 166 10.31 -17.15 -1.92
CA GLY A 166 9.56 -17.98 -2.85
C GLY A 166 10.27 -19.29 -3.21
N LEU A 167 11.59 -19.26 -3.41
CA LEU A 167 12.40 -20.47 -3.65
C LEU A 167 12.44 -21.39 -2.43
N VAL A 168 12.53 -20.84 -1.22
CA VAL A 168 12.45 -21.63 0.02
C VAL A 168 11.04 -22.22 0.19
N ALA A 169 9.98 -21.47 -0.12
CA ALA A 169 8.61 -21.95 -0.07
C ALA A 169 8.38 -23.14 -1.02
N ILE A 170 8.73 -23.00 -2.31
CA ILE A 170 8.55 -24.10 -3.27
C ILE A 170 9.44 -25.31 -2.95
N GLY A 171 10.67 -25.08 -2.48
CA GLY A 171 11.56 -26.15 -2.01
C GLY A 171 10.95 -26.91 -0.84
N THR A 172 10.30 -26.20 0.09
CA THR A 172 9.58 -26.78 1.23
C THR A 172 8.37 -27.60 0.77
N PHE A 173 7.51 -27.05 -0.09
CA PHE A 173 6.30 -27.72 -0.55
C PHE A 173 6.60 -29.00 -1.35
N LYS A 174 7.67 -28.99 -2.15
CA LYS A 174 8.07 -30.13 -2.99
C LYS A 174 9.07 -31.09 -2.33
N ASN A 175 9.41 -30.87 -1.06
CA ASN A 175 10.44 -31.65 -0.34
C ASN A 175 11.77 -31.73 -1.11
N SER A 176 12.23 -30.60 -1.64
CA SER A 176 13.45 -30.50 -2.47
C SER A 176 14.53 -29.69 -1.77
N ALA A 177 15.79 -29.87 -2.21
CA ALA A 177 16.97 -29.16 -1.69
C ALA A 177 17.20 -29.29 -0.16
N GLY A 178 16.82 -30.44 0.43
CA GLY A 178 16.95 -30.70 1.87
C GLY A 178 15.90 -30.02 2.74
N LEU A 179 14.96 -29.29 2.13
CA LEU A 179 13.77 -28.75 2.79
C LEU A 179 12.67 -29.79 2.80
N SER A 180 11.84 -29.79 3.84
CA SER A 180 10.72 -30.72 3.96
C SER A 180 9.46 -30.02 4.46
N SER A 181 8.34 -30.37 3.84
CA SER A 181 6.99 -29.97 4.24
C SER A 181 6.62 -30.49 5.63
N ALA A 182 7.23 -31.58 6.09
CA ALA A 182 7.02 -32.15 7.43
C ALA A 182 7.75 -31.39 8.54
N LYS A 183 8.85 -30.69 8.21
CA LYS A 183 9.63 -29.85 9.14
C LYS A 183 9.99 -28.52 8.50
N PRO A 184 8.98 -27.65 8.25
CA PRO A 184 9.14 -26.41 7.47
C PRO A 184 9.73 -25.27 8.31
N THR A 185 10.78 -25.52 9.10
CA THR A 185 11.35 -24.54 10.04
C THR A 185 11.86 -23.29 9.33
N GLY A 186 12.51 -23.45 8.16
CA GLY A 186 13.01 -22.33 7.37
C GLY A 186 11.89 -21.42 6.87
N LEU A 187 10.82 -22.01 6.34
CA LEU A 187 9.63 -21.27 5.89
C LEU A 187 8.96 -20.54 7.06
N TRP A 188 8.89 -21.19 8.23
CA TRP A 188 8.31 -20.60 9.44
C TRP A 188 9.04 -19.33 9.86
N ILE A 189 10.38 -19.36 9.86
CA ILE A 189 11.19 -18.18 10.20
C ILE A 189 10.96 -17.05 9.19
N LEU A 190 10.95 -17.38 7.90
CA LEU A 190 10.77 -16.38 6.83
C LEU A 190 9.35 -15.81 6.76
N GLN A 191 8.33 -16.57 7.19
CA GLN A 191 6.93 -16.13 7.17
C GLN A 191 6.53 -15.33 8.41
N PHE A 192 7.11 -15.62 9.58
CA PHE A 192 6.69 -14.99 10.84
C PHE A 192 7.76 -14.08 11.44
N ILE A 193 8.97 -14.61 11.65
CA ILE A 193 10.04 -13.88 12.36
C ILE A 193 10.61 -12.75 11.50
N PHE A 194 10.85 -13.01 10.21
CA PHE A 194 11.42 -12.01 9.31
C PHE A 194 10.48 -10.80 9.09
N PRO A 195 9.18 -10.98 8.76
CA PRO A 195 8.22 -9.89 8.70
C PRO A 195 8.09 -9.12 10.01
N LEU A 196 8.02 -9.82 11.14
CA LEU A 196 7.96 -9.19 12.47
C LEU A 196 9.18 -8.30 12.71
N ALA A 197 10.39 -8.79 12.40
CA ALA A 197 11.60 -8.01 12.53
C ALA A 197 11.58 -6.76 11.63
N CYS A 198 11.13 -6.89 10.38
CA CYS A 198 11.00 -5.76 9.45
C CYS A 198 10.04 -4.69 9.98
N VAL A 199 8.85 -5.09 10.46
CA VAL A 199 7.85 -4.16 11.00
C VAL A 199 8.36 -3.47 12.26
N VAL A 200 8.98 -4.20 13.19
CA VAL A 200 9.50 -3.62 14.44
C VAL A 200 10.60 -2.60 14.15
N VAL A 201 11.55 -2.93 13.27
CA VAL A 201 12.61 -1.98 12.89
C VAL A 201 12.02 -0.77 12.16
N TYR A 202 11.05 -0.97 11.27
CA TYR A 202 10.32 0.11 10.60
C TYR A 202 9.67 1.06 11.61
N ILE A 203 8.88 0.53 12.55
CA ILE A 203 8.18 1.32 13.56
C ILE A 203 9.17 2.14 14.39
N VAL A 204 10.22 1.51 14.92
CA VAL A 204 11.24 2.20 15.72
C VAL A 204 11.93 3.31 14.92
N ALA A 205 12.27 3.04 13.66
CA ALA A 205 12.88 4.01 12.77
C ALA A 205 11.92 5.20 12.49
N GLN A 206 10.65 4.95 12.20
CA GLN A 206 9.67 6.02 11.95
C GLN A 206 9.40 6.86 13.20
N PHE A 207 9.29 6.24 14.38
CA PHE A 207 9.17 6.97 15.63
C PHE A 207 10.37 7.88 15.88
N PHE A 208 11.59 7.37 15.66
CA PHE A 208 12.80 8.16 15.82
C PHE A 208 12.83 9.36 14.85
N LEU A 209 12.47 9.14 13.58
CA LEU A 209 12.39 10.17 12.56
C LEU A 209 11.42 11.28 12.97
N VAL A 210 10.18 10.93 13.35
CA VAL A 210 9.16 11.94 13.69
C VAL A 210 9.54 12.70 14.96
N LEU A 211 10.11 12.04 15.96
CA LEU A 211 10.46 12.70 17.23
C LEU A 211 11.68 13.63 17.12
N ARG A 212 12.60 13.36 16.19
CA ARG A 212 13.87 14.10 16.07
C ARG A 212 13.88 15.10 14.93
N THR A 213 13.18 14.82 13.84
CA THR A 213 13.31 15.57 12.59
C THR A 213 12.08 16.43 12.30
N LEU A 214 10.86 15.98 12.64
CA LEU A 214 9.63 16.73 12.36
C LEU A 214 9.17 17.58 13.54
N ASP A 215 8.77 18.81 13.23
CA ASP A 215 8.09 19.71 14.16
C ASP A 215 6.64 19.30 14.41
N ASP A 216 5.96 18.77 13.38
CA ASP A 216 4.60 18.28 13.50
C ASP A 216 4.56 16.84 14.03
N ARG A 217 3.78 16.64 15.09
CA ARG A 217 3.62 15.36 15.78
C ARG A 217 2.35 14.61 15.41
N TRP A 218 1.52 15.18 14.53
CA TRP A 218 0.35 14.48 13.97
C TRP A 218 0.67 13.10 13.39
N PRO A 219 1.79 12.89 12.64
CA PRO A 219 2.13 11.59 12.06
C PRO A 219 2.37 10.48 13.09
N ILE A 220 2.61 10.82 14.36
CA ILE A 220 2.72 9.83 15.45
C ILE A 220 1.41 9.06 15.62
N GLY A 221 0.27 9.74 15.47
CA GLY A 221 -1.04 9.11 15.52
C GLY A 221 -1.18 8.04 14.43
N ASP A 222 -0.74 8.35 13.21
CA ASP A 222 -0.82 7.42 12.08
C ASP A 222 0.02 6.16 12.31
N ILE A 223 1.24 6.31 12.86
CA ILE A 223 2.09 5.17 13.23
C ILE A 223 1.43 4.31 14.32
N LEU A 224 0.86 4.94 15.36
CA LEU A 224 0.22 4.22 16.47
C LEU A 224 -1.02 3.45 16.01
N PHE A 225 -1.90 4.09 15.24
CA PHE A 225 -3.09 3.42 14.70
C PHE A 225 -2.73 2.32 13.71
N GLY A 226 -1.76 2.55 12.82
CA GLY A 226 -1.27 1.52 11.89
C GLY A 226 -0.70 0.30 12.62
N THR A 227 0.12 0.54 13.64
CA THR A 227 0.68 -0.53 14.49
C THR A 227 -0.42 -1.28 15.25
N ALA A 228 -1.40 -0.56 15.82
CA ALA A 228 -2.51 -1.16 16.54
C ALA A 228 -3.34 -2.07 15.63
N PHE A 229 -3.72 -1.59 14.43
CA PHE A 229 -4.47 -2.40 13.47
C PHE A 229 -3.69 -3.64 13.03
N TRP A 230 -2.38 -3.51 12.77
CA TRP A 230 -1.56 -4.67 12.40
C TRP A 230 -1.44 -5.69 13.54
N VAL A 231 -1.21 -5.27 14.78
CA VAL A 231 -1.18 -6.17 15.95
C VAL A 231 -2.53 -6.85 16.15
N ILE A 232 -3.62 -6.10 16.05
CA ILE A 232 -4.98 -6.65 16.13
C ILE A 232 -5.21 -7.69 15.03
N ALA A 233 -4.75 -7.45 13.80
CA ALA A 233 -4.85 -8.42 12.71
C ALA A 233 -4.19 -9.76 13.07
N GLN A 234 -2.95 -9.72 13.58
CA GLN A 234 -2.21 -10.93 13.99
C GLN A 234 -2.90 -11.67 15.14
N VAL A 235 -3.38 -10.93 16.14
CA VAL A 235 -4.06 -11.50 17.32
C VAL A 235 -5.39 -12.14 16.93
N LEU A 236 -6.20 -11.49 16.09
CA LEU A 236 -7.46 -12.05 15.63
C LEU A 236 -7.25 -13.32 14.81
N LEU A 237 -6.21 -13.36 13.96
CA LEU A 237 -5.88 -14.52 13.16
C LEU A 237 -5.38 -15.71 13.99
N PHE A 238 -4.39 -15.49 14.87
CA PHE A 238 -3.71 -16.60 15.55
C PHE A 238 -4.34 -16.99 16.88
N ALA A 239 -4.88 -16.04 17.66
CA ALA A 239 -5.44 -16.32 18.98
C ALA A 239 -6.94 -16.59 18.94
N PHE A 240 -7.70 -15.81 18.16
CA PHE A 240 -9.16 -15.79 18.25
C PHE A 240 -9.91 -16.39 17.05
N SER A 241 -9.22 -16.81 15.98
CA SER A 241 -9.88 -17.28 14.75
C SER A 241 -10.94 -18.36 14.97
N ASN A 242 -10.62 -19.42 15.72
CA ASN A 242 -11.59 -20.48 16.03
C ASN A 242 -12.76 -19.97 16.88
N THR A 243 -12.48 -19.14 17.89
CA THR A 243 -13.51 -18.56 18.76
C THR A 243 -14.49 -17.68 17.98
N ILE A 244 -13.98 -16.89 17.04
CA ILE A 244 -14.79 -16.04 16.16
C ILE A 244 -15.64 -16.91 15.24
N CYS A 245 -15.02 -17.91 14.62
CA CYS A 245 -15.69 -18.82 13.69
C CYS A 245 -16.86 -19.58 14.34
N ASP A 246 -16.67 -20.09 15.56
CA ASP A 246 -17.74 -20.73 16.33
C ASP A 246 -18.82 -19.71 16.76
N ALA A 247 -18.43 -18.51 17.21
CA ALA A 247 -19.35 -17.47 17.68
C ALA A 247 -20.28 -16.94 16.58
N VAL A 248 -19.80 -16.89 15.33
CA VAL A 248 -20.56 -16.42 14.17
C VAL A 248 -21.06 -17.56 13.29
N SER A 249 -21.24 -18.76 13.84
CA SER A 249 -21.85 -19.92 13.14
C SER A 249 -21.20 -20.26 11.78
N HIS A 250 -19.87 -20.16 11.70
CA HIS A 250 -19.08 -20.40 10.48
C HIS A 250 -19.36 -19.43 9.31
N TYR A 251 -19.95 -18.25 9.54
CA TYR A 251 -20.10 -17.25 8.47
C TYR A 251 -18.80 -16.48 8.19
N LEU A 252 -18.07 -16.13 9.26
CA LEU A 252 -16.80 -15.40 9.23
C LEU A 252 -15.76 -16.20 10.02
N ASP A 253 -14.50 -16.02 9.68
CA ASP A 253 -13.35 -16.60 10.37
C ASP A 253 -12.27 -15.53 10.63
N GLY A 254 -11.15 -15.94 11.22
CA GLY A 254 -10.05 -15.02 11.51
C GLY A 254 -9.39 -14.43 10.24
N THR A 255 -9.49 -15.09 9.07
CA THR A 255 -8.86 -14.59 7.84
C THR A 255 -9.56 -13.35 7.32
N PHE A 256 -10.89 -13.28 7.43
CA PHE A 256 -11.68 -12.08 7.12
C PHE A 256 -11.23 -10.87 7.95
N PHE A 257 -11.16 -11.03 9.28
CA PHE A 257 -10.76 -9.93 10.16
C PHE A 257 -9.28 -9.55 10.00
N HIS A 258 -8.42 -10.53 9.69
CA HIS A 258 -7.04 -10.28 9.36
C HIS A 258 -6.90 -9.44 8.09
N ALA A 259 -7.61 -9.78 7.01
CA ALA A 259 -7.62 -9.00 5.77
C ALA A 259 -8.13 -7.57 6.00
N LEU A 260 -9.22 -7.42 6.78
CA LEU A 260 -9.78 -6.11 7.14
C LEU A 260 -8.80 -5.25 7.95
N CYS A 261 -8.23 -5.79 9.02
CA CYS A 261 -7.32 -5.04 9.88
C CYS A 261 -5.98 -4.76 9.18
N ASN A 262 -5.48 -5.65 8.32
CA ASN A 262 -4.30 -5.37 7.49
C ASN A 262 -4.57 -4.27 6.46
N LEU A 263 -5.74 -4.26 5.83
CA LEU A 263 -6.12 -3.17 4.93
C LEU A 263 -6.09 -1.83 5.68
N PHE A 264 -6.64 -1.77 6.89
CA PHE A 264 -6.57 -0.56 7.73
C PHE A 264 -5.13 -0.20 8.10
N ALA A 265 -4.27 -1.17 8.42
CA ALA A 265 -2.86 -0.91 8.66
C ALA A 265 -2.17 -0.29 7.42
N VAL A 266 -2.41 -0.83 6.23
CA VAL A 266 -1.88 -0.28 4.96
C VAL A 266 -2.43 1.12 4.68
N MET A 267 -3.71 1.37 4.97
CA MET A 267 -4.29 2.71 4.86
C MET A 267 -3.65 3.72 5.82
N MET A 268 -3.28 3.29 7.02
CA MET A 268 -2.55 4.14 7.96
C MET A 268 -1.11 4.38 7.49
N THR A 269 -0.45 3.40 6.87
CA THR A 269 0.85 3.60 6.21
C THR A 269 0.76 4.65 5.08
N TYR A 270 -0.31 4.59 4.27
CA TYR A 270 -0.59 5.62 3.27
C TYR A 270 -0.80 7.01 3.90
N LYS A 271 -1.64 7.10 4.93
CA LYS A 271 -1.88 8.38 5.64
C LYS A 271 -0.62 8.94 6.29
N TYR A 272 0.20 8.06 6.88
CA TYR A 272 1.50 8.45 7.41
C TYR A 272 2.38 9.07 6.32
N TRP A 273 2.53 8.40 5.17
CA TRP A 273 3.27 8.96 4.03
C TRP A 273 2.69 10.30 3.56
N ASP A 274 1.36 10.40 3.44
CA ASP A 274 0.66 11.61 3.03
C ASP A 274 0.93 12.77 4.00
N SER A 275 0.92 12.49 5.30
CA SER A 275 1.13 13.45 6.38
C SER A 275 2.55 14.04 6.44
N LEU A 276 3.54 13.34 5.88
CA LEU A 276 4.93 13.82 5.79
C LEU A 276 5.12 14.91 4.71
N THR A 277 4.18 15.08 3.77
CA THR A 277 4.37 15.87 2.54
C THR A 277 3.51 17.14 2.47
N LYS A 278 3.35 17.85 3.60
CA LYS A 278 2.39 18.96 3.75
C LYS A 278 2.68 20.21 2.90
N GLU A 279 3.92 20.42 2.47
CA GLU A 279 4.36 21.71 1.89
C GLU A 279 4.00 21.90 0.40
N ASP A 280 3.48 20.86 -0.26
CA ASP A 280 3.23 20.90 -1.71
C ASP A 280 1.91 21.55 -2.12
N LEU A 281 0.95 21.67 -1.20
CA LEU A 281 -0.40 22.16 -1.54
C LEU A 281 -0.50 23.69 -1.53
N GLU A 282 0.39 24.39 -0.81
CA GLU A 282 0.39 25.86 -0.74
C GLU A 282 0.81 26.51 -2.06
N PHE A 283 1.59 25.82 -2.89
CA PHE A 283 2.03 26.32 -4.19
C PHE A 283 1.01 26.10 -5.34
N SER A 284 -0.07 25.35 -5.09
CA SER A 284 -1.12 25.09 -6.11
C SER A 284 -2.33 26.03 -6.03
N VAL A 285 -2.44 26.86 -4.99
CA VAL A 285 -3.55 27.82 -4.83
C VAL A 285 -3.19 29.26 -5.21
N SER A 286 -1.90 29.62 -5.35
CA SER A 286 -1.50 30.97 -5.80
C SER A 286 -1.39 31.08 -7.34
N SER A 287 -2.44 30.71 -8.08
CA SER A 287 -2.56 31.06 -9.51
C SER A 287 -3.96 31.48 -9.95
N LYS A 288 -4.98 31.33 -9.10
CA LYS A 288 -6.35 31.80 -9.41
C LYS A 288 -6.79 33.07 -8.68
N GLU A 289 -6.14 33.44 -7.58
CA GLU A 289 -6.53 34.65 -6.83
C GLU A 289 -6.15 35.96 -7.53
N LYS A 290 -5.10 35.98 -8.37
CA LYS A 290 -4.68 37.20 -9.08
C LYS A 290 -5.48 37.54 -10.35
N ALA A 291 -6.42 36.68 -10.78
CA ALA A 291 -7.22 36.96 -11.97
C ALA A 291 -8.37 37.95 -11.71
N TRP A 292 -8.76 38.16 -10.45
CA TRP A 292 -9.89 39.03 -10.09
C TRP A 292 -9.47 40.43 -9.65
N GLU A 293 -8.25 40.61 -9.14
CA GLU A 293 -7.74 41.94 -8.74
C GLU A 293 -7.46 42.88 -9.93
N VAL A 294 -7.28 42.35 -11.14
CA VAL A 294 -7.05 43.18 -12.35
C VAL A 294 -8.35 43.72 -12.94
N LYS A 295 -9.51 43.14 -12.59
CA LYS A 295 -10.79 43.58 -13.17
C LYS A 295 -11.43 44.74 -12.42
N GLU A 296 -11.13 44.89 -11.12
CA GLU A 296 -11.68 45.99 -10.32
C GLU A 296 -10.96 47.33 -10.56
N THR A 297 -9.68 47.32 -10.96
CA THR A 297 -8.96 48.56 -11.31
C THR A 297 -9.40 49.15 -12.65
N LEU A 298 -9.82 48.32 -13.62
CA LEU A 298 -10.31 48.79 -14.93
C LEU A 298 -11.79 49.19 -14.95
N LEU A 299 -12.57 48.82 -13.93
CA LEU A 299 -13.99 49.19 -13.82
C LEU A 299 -14.22 50.43 -12.95
N ARG A 300 -13.16 50.97 -12.32
CA ARG A 300 -13.23 52.14 -11.43
C ARG A 300 -12.68 53.42 -12.07
N GLU A 301 -12.47 53.41 -13.38
CA GLU A 301 -12.06 54.60 -14.16
C GLU A 301 -13.19 55.16 -15.06
N ASP A 302 -14.37 54.53 -15.12
CA ASP A 302 -15.44 54.92 -16.05
C ASP A 302 -16.67 55.59 -15.40
N ASP A 303 -16.69 55.84 -14.08
CA ASP A 303 -17.88 56.33 -13.36
C ASP A 303 -17.76 57.73 -12.73
N ASP A 304 -16.81 58.57 -13.16
CA ASP A 304 -16.79 59.99 -12.77
C ASP A 304 -16.62 60.94 -13.97
N ASP A 305 -17.77 61.52 -14.33
CA ASP A 305 -17.98 62.97 -14.53
C ASP A 305 -17.93 63.59 -15.95
N SER A 306 -19.02 64.28 -16.26
CA SER A 306 -19.12 65.37 -17.24
C SER A 306 -20.38 66.17 -16.92
N PRO A 307 -20.47 67.49 -17.19
CA PRO A 307 -19.42 68.48 -17.47
C PRO A 307 -19.59 69.78 -16.65
N SER A 308 -18.55 70.59 -16.44
CA SER A 308 -18.58 72.07 -16.52
C SER A 308 -17.41 72.79 -15.83
N GLY A 309 -16.91 73.84 -16.50
CA GLY A 309 -16.55 75.09 -15.79
C GLY A 309 -15.10 75.30 -15.36
N SER A 310 -14.30 75.87 -16.27
CA SER A 310 -13.34 76.97 -16.03
C SER A 310 -12.30 76.88 -14.88
N GLY A 311 -11.00 76.92 -15.24
CA GLY A 311 -9.98 77.45 -14.32
C GLY A 311 -8.54 77.08 -14.63
N TYR A 312 -7.91 77.82 -15.56
CA TYR A 312 -6.50 78.25 -15.54
C TYR A 312 -5.38 77.28 -15.11
N GLY A 313 -4.50 76.96 -16.06
CA GLY A 313 -3.08 77.32 -15.92
C GLY A 313 -2.02 76.21 -15.99
N GLY A 314 -1.20 76.24 -17.04
CA GLY A 314 0.23 75.92 -16.97
C GLY A 314 0.69 74.60 -17.58
N GLY A 315 1.27 74.67 -18.79
CA GLY A 315 1.83 73.53 -19.52
C GLY A 315 3.35 73.32 -19.37
N ALA A 316 3.82 72.37 -20.20
CA ALA A 316 5.19 71.97 -20.56
C ALA A 316 5.94 71.04 -19.56
N GLY A 317 6.58 69.93 -19.97
CA GLY A 317 6.76 69.30 -21.28
C GLY A 317 7.79 68.14 -21.23
N TYR A 318 7.78 67.33 -22.30
CA TYR A 318 8.82 66.38 -22.79
C TYR A 318 9.20 65.14 -21.93
N GLY A 319 9.32 63.91 -22.45
CA GLY A 319 9.28 63.45 -23.84
C GLY A 319 9.40 61.91 -24.01
N GLN A 320 8.81 61.45 -25.12
CA GLN A 320 9.25 60.43 -26.10
C GLN A 320 9.60 58.97 -25.74
N GLY A 321 8.77 58.07 -26.30
CA GLY A 321 9.17 56.97 -27.21
C GLY A 321 8.83 55.55 -26.72
N ALA A 322 8.37 54.58 -27.52
CA ALA A 322 7.90 54.51 -28.91
C ALA A 322 7.17 53.15 -29.11
N TYR A 323 6.32 53.08 -30.14
CA TYR A 323 5.37 52.03 -30.54
C TYR A 323 5.97 50.66 -30.95
N PRO A 324 5.14 49.60 -31.04
CA PRO A 324 5.32 48.51 -32.01
C PRO A 324 4.36 48.63 -33.23
N PRO A 325 4.80 48.33 -34.47
CA PRO A 325 3.92 48.01 -35.60
C PRO A 325 3.93 46.49 -35.88
N GLN A 326 3.12 45.83 -36.72
CA GLN A 326 1.81 45.99 -37.36
C GLN A 326 1.58 44.66 -38.15
N LYS A 327 0.31 44.32 -38.43
CA LYS A 327 -0.27 43.13 -39.09
C LYS A 327 0.25 42.71 -40.49
N GLY A 328 0.01 41.44 -40.85
CA GLY A 328 -0.28 40.91 -42.21
C GLY A 328 0.46 39.59 -42.51
N GLY A 329 -0.09 38.51 -43.09
CA GLY A 329 -1.29 38.24 -43.87
C GLY A 329 -1.40 36.73 -44.24
N TYR A 330 -2.52 36.34 -44.83
CA TYR A 330 -2.96 34.99 -45.25
C TYR A 330 -2.04 34.26 -46.26
N GLY A 331 -2.13 32.93 -46.34
CA GLY A 331 -1.80 32.20 -47.58
C GLY A 331 -1.51 30.70 -47.46
N GLN A 332 -2.34 29.89 -48.11
CA GLN A 332 -2.39 28.43 -48.19
C GLN A 332 -1.60 27.87 -49.41
N TYR A 333 -1.29 26.57 -49.39
CA TYR A 333 -0.85 25.65 -50.48
C TYR A 333 0.65 25.47 -50.80
N GLY A 334 1.15 24.27 -50.46
CA GLY A 334 1.41 23.17 -51.42
C GLY A 334 2.72 23.18 -52.20
N TYR A 335 3.60 22.21 -51.89
CA TYR A 335 4.05 21.14 -52.80
C TYR A 335 4.50 19.92 -51.99
#